data_AF-A0A9P6CQE2-F1
#
_entry.id   AF-A0A9P6CQE2-F1
#
_cell.length_a   1.000
_cell.length_b   1.000
_cell.length_c   1.000
_cell.angle_alpha   90.00
_cell.angle_beta   90.00
_cell.angle_gamma   90.00
#
_symmetry.space_group_name_H-M   'P 1'
#
loop_
_entity.id
_entity.type
_entity.pdbx_description
1 polymer ?
#
loop_
_entity_poly.entity_id
_entity_poly.type
_entity_poly.pdbx_seq_one_letter_code
_entity_poly.pdbx_strand_id
1 'polypeptide(L)'
;MPSWFKDLWPQNGLNAQCPGFKCVAGQINCCCRRLLFTQPDFIAQKSHLEEMITSQGHICDFYPKYHCELNFIEQYWGAAKFRYRSSPKTSDMTEMERNVINCLDEIPPIQILRYANRSARFIHAYSQGLSGPEASWANKKYHSHRTLPAEIAAEVKDTKTFFLFFQSEHFAALGAKPLIT
;
A
#
# COMPACT_ATOMS: atom_id res chain seq x y z
N MET A 1 -34.23 10.39 24.25
CA MET A 1 -33.41 9.68 23.25
C MET A 1 -34.32 9.11 22.16
N PRO A 2 -33.96 9.27 20.88
CA PRO A 2 -34.70 8.67 19.76
C PRO A 2 -34.84 7.16 19.91
N SER A 3 -35.94 6.57 19.43
CA SER A 3 -36.22 5.13 19.57
C SER A 3 -35.14 4.24 18.94
N TRP A 4 -34.62 4.61 17.78
CA TRP A 4 -33.55 3.87 17.07
C TRP A 4 -32.22 3.78 17.84
N PHE A 5 -31.97 4.68 18.80
CA PHE A 5 -30.76 4.65 19.62
C PHE A 5 -30.86 3.64 20.77
N LYS A 6 -32.09 3.28 21.19
CA LYS A 6 -32.33 2.35 22.31
C LYS A 6 -32.00 0.90 21.95
N ASP A 7 -32.09 0.53 20.68
CA ASP A 7 -31.82 -0.84 20.22
C ASP A 7 -30.31 -1.13 20.09
N LEU A 8 -29.49 -0.08 19.99
CA LEU A 8 -28.04 -0.19 19.85
C LEU A 8 -27.33 -0.37 21.19
N TRP A 9 -27.93 0.06 22.30
CA TRP A 9 -27.28 0.05 23.61
C TRP A 9 -27.93 -0.97 24.56
N PRO A 10 -27.22 -2.02 24.99
CA PRO A 10 -27.79 -3.00 25.90
C PRO A 10 -28.06 -2.38 27.28
N GLN A 11 -29.09 -2.88 27.96
CA GLN A 11 -29.51 -2.38 29.29
C GLN A 11 -28.39 -2.46 30.34
N ASN A 12 -27.50 -3.45 30.21
CA ASN A 12 -26.35 -3.64 31.12
C ASN A 12 -25.16 -2.72 30.79
N GLY A 13 -25.29 -1.87 29.77
CA GLY A 13 -24.21 -1.02 29.28
C GLY A 13 -23.20 -1.75 28.41
N LEU A 14 -22.34 -0.97 27.75
CA LEU A 14 -21.21 -1.44 26.97
C LEU A 14 -19.92 -0.86 27.55
N ASN A 15 -18.86 -1.66 27.55
CA ASN A 15 -17.52 -1.13 27.76
C ASN A 15 -17.20 -0.11 26.65
N ALA A 16 -16.57 1.01 27.00
CA ALA A 16 -16.14 2.01 26.01
C ALA A 16 -15.27 1.38 24.90
N GLN A 17 -14.36 0.48 25.29
CA GLN A 17 -13.48 -0.27 24.40
C GLN A 17 -13.14 -1.66 24.97
N CYS A 18 -12.79 -2.61 24.09
CA CYS A 18 -12.23 -3.90 24.52
C CYS A 18 -10.78 -3.76 25.01
N PRO A 19 -10.30 -4.65 25.90
CA PRO A 19 -8.92 -4.65 26.37
C PRO A 19 -7.90 -4.67 25.23
N GLY A 20 -6.91 -3.76 25.30
CA GLY A 20 -5.83 -3.66 24.31
C GLY A 20 -6.28 -3.32 22.88
N PHE A 21 -7.48 -2.75 22.69
CA PHE A 21 -8.09 -2.46 21.38
C PHE A 21 -8.32 -3.72 20.51
N LYS A 22 -8.33 -4.90 21.12
CA LYS A 22 -8.51 -6.18 20.44
C LYS A 22 -9.96 -6.64 20.55
N CYS A 23 -10.78 -6.25 19.59
CA CYS A 23 -12.13 -6.78 19.44
C CYS A 23 -12.07 -8.14 18.74
N VAL A 24 -12.92 -9.09 19.11
CA VAL A 24 -13.06 -10.38 18.43
C VAL A 24 -13.50 -10.13 16.97
N ALA A 25 -12.88 -10.83 16.01
CA ALA A 25 -13.24 -10.72 14.60
C ALA A 25 -14.69 -11.16 14.37
N GLY A 26 -15.43 -10.42 13.54
CA GLY A 26 -16.85 -10.68 13.25
C GLY A 26 -17.83 -10.16 14.32
N GLN A 27 -17.36 -9.79 15.52
CA GLN A 27 -18.22 -9.19 16.54
C GLN A 27 -18.38 -7.69 16.32
N ILE A 28 -19.62 -7.21 16.31
CA ILE A 28 -19.98 -5.81 16.01
C ILE A 28 -20.43 -5.02 17.26
N ASN A 29 -20.81 -5.69 18.35
CA ASN A 29 -21.39 -5.08 19.55
C ASN A 29 -20.60 -5.38 20.84
N CYS A 30 -19.30 -5.67 20.74
CA CYS A 30 -18.47 -6.02 21.90
C CYS A 30 -18.04 -4.82 22.78
N CYS A 31 -18.09 -3.60 22.23
CA CYS A 31 -17.81 -2.35 22.93
C CYS A 31 -18.42 -1.17 22.15
N CYS A 32 -18.59 -0.03 22.82
CA CYS A 32 -19.16 1.19 22.23
C CYS A 32 -18.40 1.61 20.97
N ARG A 33 -17.06 1.57 21.03
CA ARG A 33 -16.20 1.90 19.91
C ARG A 33 -16.52 1.04 18.69
N ARG A 34 -16.50 -0.28 18.82
CA ARG A 34 -16.75 -1.19 17.68
C ARG A 34 -18.13 -0.93 17.10
N LEU A 35 -19.14 -0.80 17.96
CA LEU A 35 -20.51 -0.55 17.56
C LEU A 35 -20.65 0.74 16.74
N LEU A 36 -20.04 1.83 17.21
CA LEU A 36 -20.02 3.13 16.50
C LEU A 36 -19.32 3.02 15.15
N PHE A 37 -18.15 2.39 15.09
CA PHE A 37 -17.40 2.20 13.85
C PHE A 37 -18.12 1.34 12.81
N THR A 38 -19.08 0.51 13.24
CA THR A 38 -19.88 -0.33 12.34
C THR A 38 -21.23 0.29 11.98
N GLN A 39 -21.55 1.48 12.48
CA GLN A 39 -22.81 2.13 12.12
C GLN A 39 -22.80 2.56 10.64
N PRO A 40 -23.95 2.47 9.95
CA PRO A 40 -24.02 2.77 8.52
C PRO A 40 -23.56 4.19 8.15
N ASP A 41 -23.86 5.18 8.98
CA ASP A 41 -23.43 6.57 8.80
C ASP A 41 -21.91 6.72 8.92
N PHE A 42 -21.28 6.10 9.91
CA PHE A 42 -19.82 6.11 10.05
C PHE A 42 -19.10 5.35 8.93
N ILE A 43 -19.66 4.22 8.46
CA ILE A 43 -19.09 3.47 7.33
C ILE A 43 -19.25 4.26 6.02
N ALA A 44 -20.39 4.92 5.82
CA ALA A 44 -20.68 5.69 4.62
C ALA A 44 -19.99 7.06 4.60
N GLN A 45 -19.55 7.57 5.76
CA GLN A 45 -18.90 8.87 5.88
C GLN A 45 -17.59 8.89 5.10
N LYS A 46 -17.53 9.75 4.09
CA LYS A 46 -16.32 10.03 3.33
C LYS A 46 -15.44 11.02 4.08
N SER A 47 -14.14 10.99 3.78
CA SER A 47 -13.24 12.01 4.31
C SER A 47 -13.56 13.37 3.67
N HIS A 48 -13.34 14.46 4.39
CA HIS A 48 -13.55 15.80 3.86
C HIS A 48 -12.73 16.06 2.58
N LEU A 49 -11.51 15.50 2.50
CA LEU A 49 -10.67 15.57 1.31
C LEU A 49 -11.31 14.84 0.11
N GLU A 50 -11.85 13.65 0.33
CA GLU A 50 -12.54 12.88 -0.71
C GLU A 50 -13.77 13.64 -1.23
N GLU A 51 -14.59 14.18 -0.32
CA GLU A 51 -15.75 15.00 -0.69
C GLU A 51 -15.35 16.22 -1.51
N MET A 52 -14.33 16.96 -1.08
CA MET A 52 -13.81 18.13 -1.79
C MET A 52 -13.31 17.75 -3.19
N ILE A 53 -12.47 16.71 -3.31
CA ILE A 53 -11.88 16.28 -4.59
C ILE A 53 -12.98 15.81 -5.56
N THR A 54 -13.90 14.99 -5.07
CA THR A 54 -15.01 14.46 -5.90
C THR A 54 -16.01 15.54 -6.29
N SER A 55 -16.26 16.54 -5.45
CA SER A 55 -17.11 17.70 -5.79
C SER A 55 -16.57 18.53 -6.97
N GLN A 56 -15.25 18.51 -7.19
CA GLN A 56 -14.58 19.15 -8.32
C GLN A 56 -14.51 18.24 -9.56
N GLY A 57 -15.12 17.05 -9.53
CA GLY A 57 -15.12 16.10 -10.64
C GLY A 57 -13.83 15.28 -10.78
N HIS A 58 -12.98 15.26 -9.76
CA HIS A 58 -11.73 14.48 -9.75
C HIS A 58 -11.91 13.12 -9.05
N ILE A 59 -11.02 12.19 -9.40
CA ILE A 59 -10.92 10.87 -8.74
C ILE A 59 -10.02 11.01 -7.51
N CYS A 60 -10.47 10.49 -6.37
CA CYS A 60 -9.70 10.46 -5.12
C CYS A 60 -9.21 9.04 -4.85
N ASP A 61 -8.02 8.70 -5.35
CA ASP A 61 -7.40 7.39 -5.14
C ASP A 61 -6.57 7.35 -3.86
N PHE A 62 -6.79 6.32 -3.05
CA PHE A 62 -6.03 6.06 -1.83
C PHE A 62 -5.05 4.91 -2.04
N TYR A 63 -3.76 5.17 -1.79
CA TYR A 63 -2.73 4.14 -1.85
C TYR A 63 -2.59 3.42 -0.51
N PRO A 64 -2.38 2.08 -0.52
CA PRO A 64 -2.00 1.34 0.66
C PRO A 64 -0.77 1.93 1.35
N LYS A 65 -0.79 1.96 2.68
CA LYS A 65 0.34 2.46 3.47
C LYS A 65 1.57 1.56 3.28
N TYR A 66 2.75 2.17 3.18
CA TYR A 66 4.05 1.48 3.02
C TYR A 66 4.26 0.75 1.68
N HIS A 67 3.52 1.14 0.64
CA HIS A 67 3.66 0.60 -0.71
C HIS A 67 4.04 1.69 -1.72
N CYS A 68 5.25 2.26 -1.56
CA CYS A 68 5.73 3.37 -2.39
C CYS A 68 5.87 3.00 -3.88
N GLU A 69 6.02 1.70 -4.19
CA GLU A 69 6.03 1.17 -5.56
C GLU A 69 4.72 1.39 -6.33
N LEU A 70 3.61 1.61 -5.63
CA LEU A 70 2.30 1.85 -6.24
C LEU A 70 2.10 3.32 -6.66
N ASN A 71 2.92 4.23 -6.14
CA ASN A 71 2.85 5.64 -6.46
C ASN A 71 4.01 6.05 -7.39
N PHE A 72 3.72 6.28 -8.67
CA PHE A 72 4.75 6.59 -9.65
C PHE A 72 5.48 7.92 -9.37
N ILE A 73 4.87 8.83 -8.59
CA ILE A 73 5.48 10.11 -8.24
C ILE A 73 6.78 9.93 -7.44
N GLU A 74 6.91 8.83 -6.69
CA GLU A 74 8.12 8.52 -5.92
C GLU A 74 9.33 8.30 -6.83
N GLN A 75 9.11 7.65 -7.99
CA GLN A 75 10.16 7.45 -9.00
C GLN A 75 10.48 8.75 -9.73
N TYR A 76 9.46 9.58 -10.01
CA TYR A 76 9.62 10.91 -10.59
C TYR A 76 10.48 11.80 -9.68
N TRP A 77 10.16 11.90 -8.40
CA TRP A 77 10.97 12.60 -7.40
C TRP A 77 12.37 12.00 -7.25
N GLY A 78 12.51 10.68 -7.34
CA GLY A 78 13.82 10.02 -7.36
C GLY A 78 14.70 10.49 -8.51
N ALA A 79 14.15 10.58 -9.72
CA ALA A 79 14.84 11.07 -10.90
C ALA A 79 15.19 12.57 -10.80
N ALA A 80 14.25 13.39 -10.32
CA ALA A 80 14.46 14.83 -10.12
C ALA A 80 15.60 15.08 -9.11
N LYS A 81 15.57 14.38 -7.97
CA LYS A 81 16.62 14.46 -6.95
C LYS A 81 17.98 14.01 -7.49
N PHE A 82 18.01 12.96 -8.31
CA PHE A 82 19.25 12.51 -8.93
C PHE A 82 19.87 13.61 -9.80
N ARG A 83 19.06 14.26 -10.67
CA ARG A 83 19.52 15.40 -11.49
C ARG A 83 19.96 16.58 -10.63
N TYR A 84 19.18 16.93 -9.62
CA TYR A 84 19.51 18.02 -8.71
C TYR A 84 20.85 17.80 -8.00
N ARG A 85 21.17 16.55 -7.60
CA ARG A 85 22.48 16.22 -7.00
C ARG A 85 23.66 16.38 -7.96
N SER A 86 23.40 16.37 -9.27
CA SER A 86 24.39 16.65 -10.31
C SER A 86 24.46 18.12 -10.70
N SER A 87 23.52 18.95 -10.23
CA SER A 87 23.54 20.40 -10.46
C SER A 87 24.60 21.11 -9.61
N PRO A 88 25.02 22.32 -9.99
CA PRO A 88 25.89 23.14 -9.16
C PRO A 88 25.30 23.37 -7.76
N LYS A 89 26.16 23.44 -6.75
CA LYS A 89 25.73 23.79 -5.39
C LYS A 89 25.24 25.23 -5.37
N THR A 90 24.04 25.42 -4.83
CA THR A 90 23.44 26.74 -4.65
C THR A 90 23.73 27.27 -3.24
N SER A 91 23.82 28.59 -3.12
CA SER A 91 23.92 29.29 -1.82
C SER A 91 22.67 30.11 -1.48
N ASP A 92 21.79 30.33 -2.46
CA ASP A 92 20.56 31.08 -2.33
C ASP A 92 19.31 30.19 -2.54
N MET A 93 18.22 30.54 -1.84
CA MET A 93 16.95 29.81 -1.92
C MET A 93 16.27 29.96 -3.28
N THR A 94 16.36 31.13 -3.90
CA THR A 94 15.75 31.39 -5.22
C THR A 94 16.45 30.57 -6.30
N GLU A 95 17.78 30.48 -6.21
CA GLU A 95 18.58 29.64 -7.10
C GLU A 95 18.26 28.16 -6.89
N MET A 96 18.15 27.71 -5.64
CA MET A 96 17.76 26.34 -5.30
C MET A 96 16.39 25.99 -5.89
N GLU A 97 15.39 26.85 -5.70
CA GLU A 97 14.03 26.66 -6.23
C GLU A 97 14.03 26.54 -7.76
N ARG A 98 14.73 27.45 -8.45
CA ARG A 98 14.88 27.41 -9.91
C ARG A 98 15.53 26.10 -10.38
N ASN A 99 16.56 25.64 -9.68
CA ASN A 99 17.22 24.38 -10.01
C ASN A 99 16.31 23.17 -9.79
N VAL A 100 15.49 23.17 -8.73
CA VAL A 100 14.49 22.12 -8.50
C VAL A 100 13.46 22.10 -9.63
N ILE A 101 12.91 23.25 -10.02
CA ILE A 101 11.94 23.35 -11.12
C ILE A 101 12.56 22.84 -12.44
N ASN A 102 13.76 23.30 -12.77
CA ASN A 102 14.46 22.82 -13.98
C ASN A 102 14.68 21.30 -13.95
N CYS A 103 15.10 20.73 -12.81
CA CYS A 103 15.29 19.30 -12.67
C CYS A 103 13.99 18.49 -12.82
N LEU A 104 12.85 19.06 -12.44
CA LEU A 104 11.53 18.47 -12.61
C LEU A 104 11.12 18.50 -14.10
N ASP A 105 11.22 19.66 -14.74
CA ASP A 105 10.83 19.87 -16.14
C ASP A 105 11.70 19.09 -17.14
N GLU A 106 12.96 18.83 -16.78
CA GLU A 106 13.87 18.04 -17.60
C GLU A 106 13.54 16.54 -17.66
N ILE A 107 12.64 16.04 -16.82
CA ILE A 107 12.26 14.63 -16.84
C ILE A 107 11.38 14.37 -18.07
N PRO A 108 11.83 13.52 -19.02
CA PRO A 108 11.06 13.30 -20.24
C PRO A 108 9.68 12.69 -19.93
N PRO A 109 8.60 13.14 -20.60
CA PRO A 109 7.26 12.58 -20.41
C PRO A 109 7.21 11.05 -20.61
N ILE A 110 8.00 10.52 -21.54
CA ILE A 110 8.12 9.07 -21.77
C ILE A 110 8.65 8.32 -20.53
N GLN A 111 9.50 8.96 -19.73
CA GLN A 111 10.02 8.40 -18.49
C GLN A 111 8.94 8.37 -17.40
N ILE A 112 8.11 9.42 -17.33
CA ILE A 112 6.95 9.48 -16.43
C ILE A 112 5.96 8.35 -16.76
N LEU A 113 5.65 8.15 -18.05
CA LEU A 113 4.78 7.05 -18.50
C LEU A 113 5.36 5.68 -18.14
N ARG A 114 6.68 5.49 -18.23
CA ARG A 114 7.34 4.26 -17.78
C ARG A 114 7.20 4.03 -16.28
N TYR A 115 7.25 5.08 -15.47
CA TYR A 115 7.01 4.99 -14.03
C TYR A 115 5.57 4.61 -13.70
N ALA A 116 4.60 5.26 -14.36
CA ALA A 116 3.18 4.91 -14.22
C ALA A 116 2.92 3.44 -14.60
N ASN A 117 3.46 3.00 -15.74
CA ASN A 117 3.36 1.60 -16.16
C ASN A 117 4.01 0.63 -15.17
N ARG A 118 5.13 1.00 -14.56
CA ARG A 118 5.77 0.17 -13.52
C ARG A 118 4.86 0.02 -12.30
N SER A 119 4.28 1.12 -11.80
CA SER A 119 3.35 1.09 -10.68
C SER A 119 2.09 0.27 -11.01
N ALA A 120 1.54 0.42 -12.22
CA ALA A 120 0.43 -0.41 -12.70
C ALA A 120 0.73 -1.91 -12.68
N ARG A 121 1.97 -2.31 -13.00
CA ARG A 121 2.39 -3.72 -12.93
C ARG A 121 2.48 -4.25 -11.50
N PHE A 122 2.89 -3.42 -10.53
CA PHE A 122 2.82 -3.77 -9.11
C PHE A 122 1.38 -3.88 -8.63
N ILE A 123 0.50 -2.95 -9.02
CA ILE A 123 -0.94 -3.02 -8.72
C ILE A 123 -1.53 -4.33 -9.24
N HIS A 124 -1.24 -4.69 -10.51
CA HIS A 124 -1.69 -5.95 -11.10
C HIS A 124 -1.17 -7.17 -10.34
N ALA A 125 0.12 -7.21 -10.01
CA ALA A 125 0.72 -8.30 -9.25
C ALA A 125 0.08 -8.48 -7.85
N TYR A 126 -0.20 -7.38 -7.15
CA TYR A 126 -0.87 -7.42 -5.85
C TYR A 126 -2.34 -7.81 -5.95
N SER A 127 -3.04 -7.43 -7.03
CA SER A 127 -4.40 -7.90 -7.28
C SER A 127 -4.48 -9.43 -7.46
N GLN A 128 -3.38 -10.05 -7.93
CA GLN A 128 -3.21 -11.52 -8.02
C GLN A 128 -2.73 -12.13 -6.68
N GLY A 129 -2.57 -11.30 -5.65
CA GLY A 129 -2.16 -11.69 -4.30
C GLY A 129 -0.67 -12.01 -4.14
N LEU A 130 0.21 -11.48 -5.02
CA LEU A 130 1.66 -11.61 -4.84
C LEU A 130 2.16 -10.71 -3.71
N SER A 131 3.20 -11.15 -2.99
CA SER A 131 3.93 -10.32 -2.04
C SER A 131 4.85 -9.31 -2.74
N GLY A 132 5.34 -8.28 -2.03
CA GLY A 132 6.28 -7.31 -2.59
C GLY A 132 7.52 -7.93 -3.24
N PRO A 133 8.22 -8.87 -2.57
CA PRO A 133 9.34 -9.60 -3.16
C PRO A 133 8.96 -10.47 -4.37
N GLU A 134 7.78 -11.06 -4.39
CA GLU A 134 7.28 -11.83 -5.55
C GLU A 134 6.94 -10.93 -6.73
N ALA A 135 6.20 -9.85 -6.49
CA ALA A 135 5.84 -8.86 -7.51
C ALA A 135 7.10 -8.24 -8.15
N SER A 136 8.10 -7.90 -7.34
CA SER A 136 9.38 -7.38 -7.84
C SER A 136 10.11 -8.38 -8.74
N TRP A 137 10.18 -9.65 -8.31
CA TRP A 137 10.79 -10.72 -9.09
C TRP A 137 10.03 -11.00 -10.39
N ALA A 138 8.71 -11.14 -10.32
CA ALA A 138 7.85 -11.40 -11.45
C ALA A 138 7.93 -10.25 -12.47
N ASN A 139 7.92 -9.00 -12.01
CA ASN A 139 8.05 -7.83 -12.89
C ASN A 139 9.43 -7.76 -13.58
N LYS A 140 10.49 -8.22 -12.91
CA LYS A 140 11.83 -8.32 -13.49
C LYS A 140 11.93 -9.44 -14.52
N LYS A 141 11.40 -10.63 -14.20
CA LYS A 141 11.46 -11.81 -15.08
C LYS A 141 10.59 -11.63 -16.32
N TYR A 142 9.34 -11.19 -16.13
CA TYR A 142 8.34 -11.06 -17.19
C TYR A 142 8.20 -9.60 -17.65
N HIS A 143 9.33 -8.92 -17.89
CA HIS A 143 9.36 -7.49 -18.24
C HIS A 143 8.79 -7.16 -19.63
N SER A 144 8.78 -8.13 -20.55
CA SER A 144 8.21 -8.02 -21.90
C SER A 144 6.68 -8.05 -21.89
N HIS A 145 6.07 -8.70 -20.89
CA HIS A 145 4.63 -8.83 -20.79
C HIS A 145 4.04 -7.61 -20.07
N ARG A 146 3.01 -7.00 -20.67
CA ARG A 146 2.30 -5.86 -20.08
C ARG A 146 1.47 -6.27 -18.86
N THR A 147 1.08 -7.52 -18.79
CA THR A 147 0.28 -8.13 -17.71
C THR A 147 0.91 -9.45 -17.31
N LEU A 148 0.78 -9.83 -16.03
CA LEU A 148 1.18 -11.14 -15.55
C LEU A 148 -0.03 -12.09 -15.65
N PRO A 149 0.01 -13.12 -16.51
CA PRO A 149 -1.04 -14.15 -16.55
C PRO A 149 -1.22 -14.81 -15.19
N ALA A 150 -2.46 -15.18 -14.84
CA ALA A 150 -2.78 -15.77 -13.55
C ALA A 150 -2.01 -17.07 -13.28
N GLU A 151 -1.80 -17.88 -14.31
CA GLU A 151 -1.00 -19.12 -14.27
C GLU A 151 0.44 -18.85 -13.82
N ILE A 152 1.07 -17.81 -14.38
CA ILE A 152 2.43 -17.41 -14.01
C ILE A 152 2.45 -16.84 -12.59
N ALA A 153 1.44 -16.07 -12.22
CA ALA A 153 1.33 -15.55 -10.85
C ALA A 153 1.19 -16.70 -9.82
N ALA A 154 0.43 -17.75 -10.14
CA ALA A 154 0.34 -18.95 -9.33
C ALA A 154 1.69 -19.68 -9.25
N GLU A 155 2.39 -19.85 -10.37
CA GLU A 155 3.73 -20.45 -10.41
C GLU A 155 4.73 -19.68 -9.54
N VAL A 156 4.70 -18.34 -9.56
CA VAL A 156 5.56 -17.48 -8.72
C VAL A 156 5.33 -17.71 -7.23
N LYS A 157 4.07 -17.95 -6.84
CA LYS A 157 3.73 -18.30 -5.45
C LYS A 157 4.26 -19.67 -5.09
N ASP A 158 4.00 -20.66 -5.94
CA ASP A 158 4.37 -22.06 -5.69
C ASP A 158 5.88 -22.27 -5.66
N THR A 159 6.64 -21.59 -6.52
CA THR A 159 8.11 -21.71 -6.58
C THR A 159 8.80 -21.24 -5.31
N LYS A 160 8.25 -20.26 -4.57
CA LYS A 160 8.80 -19.86 -3.26
C LYS A 160 8.35 -20.77 -2.12
N THR A 161 7.16 -21.37 -2.20
CA THR A 161 6.76 -22.46 -1.30
C THR A 161 7.74 -23.62 -1.43
N PHE A 162 8.20 -23.92 -2.66
CA PHE A 162 9.19 -24.96 -2.93
C PHE A 162 10.59 -24.64 -2.37
N PHE A 163 11.08 -23.40 -2.54
CA PHE A 163 12.37 -22.98 -1.98
C PHE A 163 12.39 -22.95 -0.44
N LEU A 164 11.28 -22.54 0.20
CA LEU A 164 11.13 -22.58 1.66
C LEU A 164 10.97 -24.02 2.18
N PHE A 165 10.26 -24.88 1.45
CA PHE A 165 10.14 -26.31 1.77
C PHE A 165 11.51 -27.01 1.69
N PHE A 166 12.28 -26.79 0.62
CA PHE A 166 13.64 -27.33 0.47
C PHE A 166 14.62 -26.78 1.50
N GLN A 167 14.54 -25.49 1.88
CA GLN A 167 15.36 -24.98 2.97
C GLN A 167 14.98 -25.62 4.31
N SER A 168 13.68 -25.83 4.58
CA SER A 168 13.23 -26.46 5.83
C SER A 168 13.66 -27.92 5.96
N GLU A 169 13.60 -28.70 4.87
CA GLU A 169 14.08 -30.09 4.88
C GLU A 169 15.62 -30.18 4.95
N HIS A 170 16.34 -29.23 4.33
CA HIS A 170 17.80 -29.19 4.43
C HIS A 170 18.28 -28.74 5.82
N PHE A 171 17.54 -27.86 6.52
CA PHE A 171 17.82 -27.51 7.92
C PHE A 171 17.41 -28.62 8.90
N ALA A 172 16.32 -29.36 8.62
CA ALA A 172 15.92 -30.54 9.40
C ALA A 172 16.91 -31.70 9.24
N ALA A 173 17.45 -31.91 8.03
CA ALA A 173 18.48 -32.92 7.75
C ALA A 173 19.85 -32.59 8.38
N LEU A 174 20.12 -31.32 8.68
CA LEU A 174 21.37 -30.87 9.31
C LEU A 174 21.29 -30.76 10.85
N GLY A 175 20.15 -31.09 11.47
CA GLY A 175 20.02 -31.14 12.93
C GLY A 175 20.23 -29.80 13.66
N ALA A 176 20.18 -28.68 12.97
CA ALA A 176 20.41 -27.37 13.57
C ALA A 176 19.13 -26.87 14.28
N LYS A 177 19.15 -26.86 15.61
CA LYS A 177 18.08 -26.25 16.43
C LYS A 177 18.03 -24.73 16.15
N PRO A 178 16.83 -24.12 16.07
CA PRO A 178 16.71 -22.69 15.88
C PRO A 178 17.24 -21.96 17.12
N LEU A 179 18.18 -21.02 16.93
CA LEU A 179 18.51 -20.04 17.96
C LEU A 179 17.33 -19.07 18.07
N ILE A 180 16.54 -19.24 19.12
CA ILE A 180 15.61 -18.24 19.61
C ILE A 180 16.35 -17.38 20.63
N THR A 181 16.43 -16.09 20.35
CA THR A 181 16.49 -15.00 21.35
C THR A 181 15.57 -13.91 20.86
#